data_AF-A0A1Y4CJM4-F1
#
_entry.id   AF-A0A1Y4CJM4-F1
#
_cell.length_a   1.000
_cell.length_b   1.000
_cell.length_c   1.000
_cell.angle_alpha   90.00
_cell.angle_beta   90.00
_cell.angle_gamma   90.00
#
_symmetry.space_group_name_H-M   'P 1'
#
loop_
_entity.id
_entity.type
_entity.pdbx_description
1 polymer ?
#
loop_
_entity_poly.entity_id
_entity_poly.type
_entity_poly.pdbx_seq_one_letter_code
_entity_poly.pdbx_strand_id
1 'polypeptide(L)'
;MKYPIGIQSFAQIREDHYTYVDKTALIYQLVSTGKIYFLSRPRRFGKSLLVSTLKNYFLGKKELFKGLAIEKLETEWKEYPVFHIDFNGSNFTVLGTLEKKLEGYIAGWEAQYGKSTYLTDVGDRFAYLLKQAHEQSGRRCVVLIDEYDKPILDVLDTGIKGEQEEMLLEDRNREVLKGFYSVFKAADDDLQFVLLTGVTKFSQVSVFSGFNQPADISMDRRYEALCGITQEELEHYFAGPISDMADREGISKEEMTGLLKRQYDGYHFSEKMTDVYNPFSLLNAFASGSIRDYWFRSGTPSYLIRLLAHTDENLDELTGKYYDPQEFIDYKANVEKPLPMIYQSGYLTIKDYKPRRGTFLLDFPNNEVKKGFVSLVASDYFKPQRENINSWIQDLIDALEEGDTDKLHKLFTSFLADIPYTMRRKQDERERERYFHYTFYLIFRLVSVYTVYTEKEQSEGRVDCIVETPDYVYIFEFKLDGSADE
;
A
#
# COMPACT_ATOMS: atom_id res chain seq x y z
N MET A 1 -12.99 -14.86 19.74
CA MET A 1 -11.76 -14.05 19.56
C MET A 1 -12.16 -12.59 19.29
N LYS A 2 -11.40 -11.60 19.77
CA LYS A 2 -11.67 -10.16 19.50
C LYS A 2 -10.65 -9.64 18.47
N TYR A 3 -11.13 -9.09 17.35
CA TYR A 3 -10.26 -8.59 16.27
C TYR A 3 -10.11 -7.06 16.35
N PRO A 4 -8.88 -6.51 16.32
CA PRO A 4 -8.64 -5.07 16.49
C PRO A 4 -8.90 -4.26 15.20
N ILE A 5 -10.07 -4.45 14.58
CA ILE A 5 -10.41 -3.77 13.32
C ILE A 5 -10.65 -2.28 13.59
N GLY A 6 -9.85 -1.42 12.97
CA GLY A 6 -9.92 0.03 13.18
C GLY A 6 -9.30 0.52 14.49
N ILE A 7 -8.73 -0.38 15.30
CA ILE A 7 -8.02 -0.01 16.54
C ILE A 7 -6.53 0.08 16.23
N GLN A 8 -5.97 1.27 16.42
CA GLN A 8 -4.54 1.54 16.21
C GLN A 8 -3.76 1.68 17.53
N SER A 9 -4.48 1.80 18.65
CA SER A 9 -3.86 1.92 19.98
C SER A 9 -3.37 0.57 20.48
N PHE A 10 -2.05 0.40 20.59
CA PHE A 10 -1.47 -0.80 21.18
C PHE A 10 -1.95 -1.01 22.62
N ALA A 11 -1.98 0.06 23.44
CA ALA A 11 -2.48 -0.02 24.81
C ALA A 11 -3.90 -0.58 24.88
N GLN A 12 -4.80 -0.05 24.04
CA GLN A 12 -6.18 -0.52 23.98
C GLN A 12 -6.28 -1.99 23.57
N ILE A 13 -5.49 -2.41 22.56
CA ILE A 13 -5.46 -3.82 22.13
C ILE A 13 -5.08 -4.75 23.29
N ARG A 14 -4.10 -4.35 24.11
CA ARG A 14 -3.62 -5.15 25.24
C ARG A 14 -4.60 -5.13 26.41
N GLU A 15 -5.11 -3.95 26.77
CA GLU A 15 -6.02 -3.74 27.91
C GLU A 15 -7.40 -4.37 27.68
N ASP A 16 -7.96 -4.23 26.47
CA ASP A 16 -9.29 -4.77 26.12
C ASP A 16 -9.24 -6.23 25.62
N HIS A 17 -8.05 -6.85 25.68
CA HIS A 17 -7.79 -8.24 25.29
C HIS A 17 -8.17 -8.56 23.83
N TYR A 18 -7.80 -7.67 22.89
CA TYR A 18 -7.83 -7.96 21.47
C TYR A 18 -6.65 -8.86 21.06
N THR A 19 -6.83 -9.62 19.98
CA THR A 19 -5.73 -10.40 19.39
C THR A 19 -4.65 -9.46 18.87
N TYR A 20 -3.40 -9.70 19.29
CA TYR A 20 -2.22 -8.99 18.83
C TYR A 20 -1.22 -10.00 18.27
N VAL A 21 -0.82 -9.81 17.01
CA VAL A 21 0.25 -10.59 16.38
C VAL A 21 1.58 -9.99 16.81
N ASP A 22 2.40 -10.76 17.49
CA ASP A 22 3.58 -10.24 18.18
C ASP A 22 4.74 -9.93 17.24
N LYS A 23 5.02 -8.64 17.04
CA LYS A 23 6.16 -8.13 16.26
C LYS A 23 7.29 -7.59 17.14
N THR A 24 7.20 -7.78 18.45
CA THR A 24 8.02 -7.02 19.41
C THR A 24 9.50 -7.43 19.41
N ALA A 25 9.84 -8.63 18.94
CA ALA A 25 11.24 -9.01 18.69
C ALA A 25 11.89 -8.15 17.57
N LEU A 26 11.17 -7.91 16.47
CA LEU A 26 11.64 -7.04 15.39
C LEU A 26 11.72 -5.58 15.84
N ILE A 27 10.78 -5.14 16.69
CA ILE A 27 10.82 -3.80 17.30
C ILE A 27 12.08 -3.65 18.16
N TYR A 28 12.40 -4.64 19.00
CA TYR A 28 13.61 -4.63 19.82
C TYR A 28 14.89 -4.57 18.96
N GLN A 29 14.93 -5.33 17.87
CA GLN A 29 16.04 -5.27 16.92
C GLN A 29 16.15 -3.87 16.27
N LEU A 30 15.03 -3.25 15.89
CA LEU A 30 14.99 -1.93 15.27
C LEU A 30 15.57 -0.85 16.18
N VAL A 31 15.10 -0.80 17.44
CA VAL A 31 15.51 0.24 18.41
C VAL A 31 16.93 0.05 18.94
N SER A 32 17.50 -1.16 18.85
CA SER A 32 18.87 -1.46 19.29
C SER A 32 19.93 -1.28 18.20
N THR A 33 19.55 -1.26 16.91
CA THR A 33 20.51 -1.25 15.79
C THR A 33 20.81 0.16 15.28
N GLY A 34 19.88 1.10 15.41
CA GLY A 34 19.98 2.38 14.74
C GLY A 34 19.01 3.41 15.27
N LYS A 35 19.12 4.62 14.71
CA LYS A 35 18.51 5.83 15.29
C LYS A 35 17.40 6.40 14.44
N ILE A 36 17.59 6.54 13.13
CA ILE A 36 16.67 7.27 12.24
C ILE A 36 16.23 6.32 11.14
N TYR A 37 14.94 6.00 11.10
CA TYR A 37 14.36 5.04 10.18
C TYR A 37 13.20 5.63 9.38
N PHE A 38 13.08 5.14 8.16
CA PHE A 38 11.91 5.34 7.32
C PHE A 38 11.30 3.99 6.94
N LEU A 39 9.98 3.87 7.08
CA LEU A 39 9.22 2.68 6.68
C LEU A 39 8.00 3.09 5.86
N SER A 40 8.01 2.73 4.57
CA SER A 40 6.80 2.74 3.74
C SER A 40 6.15 1.36 3.72
N ARG A 41 4.83 1.36 3.88
CA ARG A 41 3.98 0.18 3.66
C ARG A 41 2.65 0.64 3.08
N PRO A 42 1.94 -0.23 2.34
CA PRO A 42 0.60 0.07 1.86
C PRO A 42 -0.34 0.53 2.98
N ARG A 43 -1.45 1.16 2.61
CA ARG A 43 -2.49 1.56 3.58
C ARG A 43 -2.98 0.32 4.34
N ARG A 44 -3.32 0.51 5.62
CA ARG A 44 -3.90 -0.53 6.50
C ARG A 44 -3.02 -1.77 6.74
N PHE A 45 -1.71 -1.65 6.55
CA PHE A 45 -0.74 -2.71 6.89
C PHE A 45 -0.31 -2.75 8.36
N GLY A 46 -0.81 -1.83 9.20
CA GLY A 46 -0.47 -1.79 10.63
C GLY A 46 0.64 -0.81 11.01
N LYS A 47 0.97 0.17 10.16
CA LYS A 47 1.96 1.23 10.45
C LYS A 47 1.63 2.02 11.71
N SER A 48 0.40 2.52 11.85
CA SER A 48 -0.04 3.24 13.05
C SER A 48 -0.01 2.38 14.32
N LEU A 49 -0.28 1.07 14.19
CA LEU A 49 -0.13 0.13 15.31
C LEU A 49 1.34 -0.05 15.69
N LEU A 50 2.25 -0.14 14.73
CA LEU A 50 3.69 -0.16 14.97
C LEU A 50 4.13 1.12 15.71
N VAL A 51 3.71 2.30 15.24
CA VAL A 51 4.00 3.59 15.89
C VAL A 51 3.46 3.62 17.33
N SER A 52 2.22 3.16 17.54
CA SER A 52 1.63 3.07 18.88
C SER A 52 2.39 2.09 19.78
N THR A 53 2.86 0.97 19.23
CA THR A 53 3.66 -0.02 19.97
C THR A 53 5.00 0.58 20.39
N LEU A 54 5.71 1.24 19.47
CA LEU A 54 6.97 1.96 19.76
C LEU A 54 6.76 3.08 20.79
N LYS A 55 5.69 3.86 20.67
CA LYS A 55 5.33 4.89 21.66
C LYS A 55 5.21 4.30 23.06
N ASN A 56 4.47 3.20 23.21
CA ASN A 56 4.29 2.55 24.52
C ASN A 56 5.58 1.92 25.05
N TYR A 57 6.43 1.38 24.16
CA TYR A 57 7.75 0.86 24.52
C TYR A 57 8.65 1.98 25.09
N PHE A 58 8.80 3.09 24.39
CA PHE A 58 9.63 4.22 24.84
C PHE A 58 9.05 4.98 26.03
N LEU A 59 7.74 4.91 26.27
CA LEU A 59 7.11 5.39 27.51
C LEU A 59 7.29 4.43 28.70
N GLY A 60 8.07 3.35 28.56
CA GLY A 60 8.37 2.40 29.64
C GLY A 60 7.16 1.60 30.12
N LYS A 61 6.10 1.46 29.30
CA LYS A 61 4.85 0.77 29.68
C LYS A 61 4.98 -0.75 29.70
N LYS A 62 5.91 -1.28 30.49
CA LYS A 62 6.26 -2.71 30.62
C LYS A 62 5.06 -3.64 30.73
N GLU A 63 4.06 -3.24 31.51
CA GLU A 63 2.85 -4.02 31.75
C GLU A 63 2.09 -4.41 30.47
N LEU A 64 2.12 -3.55 29.44
CA LEU A 64 1.46 -3.83 28.16
C LEU A 64 2.16 -4.92 27.34
N PHE A 65 3.45 -5.16 27.62
CA PHE A 65 4.30 -6.10 26.86
C PHE A 65 4.40 -7.48 27.50
N LYS A 66 3.72 -7.74 28.62
CA LYS A 66 3.66 -9.06 29.24
C LYS A 66 3.21 -10.13 28.26
N GLY A 67 3.94 -11.24 28.21
CA GLY A 67 3.69 -12.37 27.31
C GLY A 67 4.14 -12.16 25.86
N LEU A 68 4.78 -11.03 25.54
CA LEU A 68 5.35 -10.76 24.22
C LEU A 68 6.86 -11.03 24.20
N ALA A 69 7.44 -11.23 23.02
CA ALA A 69 8.85 -11.56 22.85
C ALA A 69 9.79 -10.53 23.50
N ILE A 70 9.47 -9.24 23.40
CA ILE A 70 10.28 -8.16 23.98
C ILE A 70 10.36 -8.20 25.51
N GLU A 71 9.41 -8.84 26.21
CA GLU A 71 9.49 -9.01 27.67
C GLU A 71 10.77 -9.71 28.11
N LYS A 72 11.26 -10.65 27.28
CA LYS A 72 12.49 -11.43 27.54
C LYS A 72 13.75 -10.73 27.03
N LEU A 73 13.60 -9.75 26.13
CA LEU A 73 14.72 -9.06 25.48
C LEU A 73 15.06 -7.74 26.19
N GLU A 74 14.05 -6.98 26.60
CA GLU A 74 14.20 -5.70 27.27
C GLU A 74 14.30 -5.87 28.80
N THR A 75 15.39 -5.37 29.38
CA THR A 75 15.66 -5.49 30.81
C THR A 75 15.58 -4.17 31.56
N GLU A 76 15.83 -3.03 30.90
CA GLU A 76 15.97 -1.74 31.56
C GLU A 76 14.65 -0.94 31.59
N TRP A 77 13.80 -1.10 30.57
CA TRP A 77 12.49 -0.42 30.46
C TRP A 77 12.57 1.09 30.74
N LYS A 78 13.57 1.74 30.15
CA LYS A 78 13.81 3.19 30.29
C LYS A 78 12.63 4.00 29.73
N GLU A 79 12.27 5.08 30.42
CA GLU A 79 11.26 6.04 29.98
C GLU A 79 11.92 7.21 29.25
N TYR A 80 11.45 7.52 28.04
CA TYR A 80 11.97 8.59 27.19
C TYR A 80 10.88 9.65 26.91
N PRO A 81 11.24 10.92 26.68
CA PRO A 81 10.34 11.90 26.10
C PRO A 81 9.92 11.47 24.70
N VAL A 82 8.61 11.32 24.44
CA VAL A 82 8.09 10.90 23.14
C VAL A 82 7.27 12.02 22.48
N PHE A 83 7.71 12.41 21.29
CA PHE A 83 7.06 13.37 20.41
C PHE A 83 6.38 12.61 19.28
N HIS A 84 5.04 12.55 19.31
CA HIS A 84 4.25 11.82 18.31
C HIS A 84 3.44 12.79 17.45
N ILE A 85 3.67 12.76 16.14
CA ILE A 85 2.95 13.55 15.14
C ILE A 85 2.18 12.58 14.25
N ASP A 86 0.86 12.75 14.20
CA ASP A 86 -0.01 12.04 13.25
C ASP A 86 -0.65 13.07 12.31
N PHE A 87 -0.41 12.93 11.01
CA PHE A 87 -1.00 13.82 10.00
C PHE A 87 -2.45 13.44 9.62
N ASN A 88 -3.02 12.34 10.10
CA ASN A 88 -4.42 11.98 9.86
C ASN A 88 -5.45 12.97 10.41
N GLY A 89 -6.67 12.93 9.86
CA GLY A 89 -7.80 13.71 10.36
C GLY A 89 -7.80 15.20 10.00
N SER A 90 -6.96 15.63 9.05
CA SER A 90 -6.94 17.00 8.53
C SER A 90 -7.14 17.02 7.02
N ASN A 91 -7.78 18.06 6.51
CA ASN A 91 -7.96 18.28 5.09
C ASN A 91 -6.87 19.23 4.56
N PHE A 92 -5.80 18.68 4.01
CA PHE A 92 -4.66 19.47 3.54
C PHE A 92 -4.91 20.20 2.21
N THR A 93 -6.07 20.02 1.58
CA THR A 93 -6.48 20.85 0.42
C THR A 93 -6.87 22.27 0.83
N VAL A 94 -7.12 22.50 2.13
CA VAL A 94 -7.36 23.83 2.69
C VAL A 94 -6.03 24.48 3.05
N LEU A 95 -5.77 25.65 2.46
CA LEU A 95 -4.57 26.44 2.69
C LEU A 95 -4.33 26.74 4.19
N GLY A 96 -3.08 26.62 4.64
CA GLY A 96 -2.69 26.91 6.02
C GLY A 96 -2.99 25.78 7.02
N THR A 97 -3.59 24.67 6.59
CA THR A 97 -3.96 23.55 7.48
C THR A 97 -2.73 22.84 8.03
N LEU A 98 -1.69 22.66 7.21
CA LEU A 98 -0.44 22.02 7.62
C LEU A 98 0.26 22.84 8.72
N GLU A 99 0.42 24.14 8.49
CA GLU A 99 1.07 25.06 9.41
C GLU A 99 0.31 25.14 10.74
N LYS A 100 -1.02 25.24 10.70
CA LYS A 100 -1.88 25.21 11.91
C LYS A 100 -1.72 23.90 12.69
N LYS A 101 -1.63 22.77 11.98
CA LYS A 101 -1.47 21.46 12.62
C LYS A 101 -0.13 21.33 13.31
N LEU A 102 0.96 21.73 12.64
CA LEU A 102 2.29 21.75 13.23
C LEU A 102 2.34 22.70 14.44
N GLU A 103 1.77 23.90 14.31
CA GLU A 103 1.68 24.86 15.42
C GLU A 103 0.94 24.27 16.63
N GLY A 104 -0.14 23.52 16.41
CA GLY A 104 -0.87 22.85 17.48
C GLY A 104 -0.03 21.84 18.26
N TYR A 105 0.79 21.03 17.56
CA TYR A 105 1.73 20.11 18.20
C TYR A 105 2.80 20.86 19.01
N ILE A 106 3.42 21.87 18.41
CA ILE A 106 4.47 22.67 19.07
C ILE A 106 3.91 23.37 20.31
N ALA A 107 2.76 24.05 20.20
CA ALA A 107 2.14 24.73 21.33
C ALA A 107 1.79 23.76 22.48
N GLY A 108 1.35 22.54 22.15
CA GLY A 108 1.10 21.50 23.15
C GLY A 108 2.36 21.09 23.92
N TRP A 109 3.48 20.93 23.21
CA TRP A 109 4.77 20.60 23.84
C TRP A 109 5.41 21.79 24.56
N GLU A 110 5.23 23.02 24.08
CA GLU A 110 5.64 24.24 24.78
C GLU A 110 4.97 24.37 26.15
N ALA A 111 3.71 23.93 26.27
CA ALA A 111 3.03 23.89 27.57
C ALA A 111 3.66 22.88 28.55
N GLN A 112 4.29 21.82 28.03
CA GLN A 112 4.91 20.77 28.84
C GLN A 112 6.37 21.06 29.19
N TYR A 113 7.17 21.49 28.21
CA TYR A 113 8.64 21.62 28.34
C TYR A 113 9.11 23.08 28.40
N GLY A 114 8.22 24.04 28.19
CA GLY A 114 8.52 25.47 28.19
C GLY A 114 8.64 26.06 26.78
N LYS A 115 8.32 27.35 26.67
CA LYS A 115 8.31 28.12 25.42
C LYS A 115 9.53 29.01 25.31
N SER A 116 10.17 29.03 24.13
CA SER A 116 11.19 30.03 23.82
C SER A 116 10.57 31.41 23.63
N THR A 117 11.20 32.45 24.16
CA THR A 117 10.73 33.84 24.04
C THR A 117 11.24 34.55 22.80
N TYR A 118 12.16 33.95 22.04
CA TYR A 118 12.85 34.58 20.91
C TYR A 118 12.80 33.77 19.62
N LEU A 119 12.40 32.50 19.65
CA LEU A 119 12.23 31.66 18.46
C LEU A 119 10.80 31.76 17.96
N THR A 120 10.64 32.13 16.68
CA THR A 120 9.34 32.25 16.02
C THR A 120 9.10 31.18 14.98
N ASP A 121 10.15 30.67 14.35
CA ASP A 121 10.08 29.59 13.38
C ASP A 121 9.66 28.27 14.06
N VAL A 122 8.74 27.53 13.43
CA VAL A 122 8.17 26.28 13.97
C VAL A 122 9.26 25.22 14.14
N GLY A 123 10.20 25.14 13.20
CA GLY A 123 11.30 24.21 13.25
C GLY A 123 12.28 24.54 14.38
N ASP A 124 12.70 25.80 14.49
CA ASP A 124 13.60 26.23 15.57
C ASP A 124 12.98 26.01 16.96
N ARG A 125 11.69 26.31 17.10
CA ARG A 125 10.93 26.02 18.33
C ARG A 125 10.93 24.53 18.64
N PHE A 126 10.81 23.67 17.64
CA PHE A 126 10.86 22.23 17.84
C PHE A 126 12.25 21.74 18.29
N ALA A 127 13.34 22.23 17.68
CA ALA A 127 14.71 21.96 18.16
C ALA A 127 14.86 22.35 19.63
N TYR A 128 14.38 23.54 19.99
CA TYR A 128 14.43 24.02 21.37
C TYR A 128 13.67 23.09 22.33
N LEU A 129 12.47 22.63 21.94
CA LEU A 129 11.69 21.69 22.74
C LEU A 129 12.39 20.35 22.94
N LEU A 130 13.02 19.81 21.89
CA LEU A 130 13.78 18.55 21.99
C LEU A 130 14.93 18.69 23.00
N LYS A 131 15.66 19.81 22.94
CA LYS A 131 16.73 20.12 23.90
C LYS A 131 16.19 20.28 25.32
N GLN A 132 15.10 21.02 25.52
CA GLN A 132 14.51 21.20 26.86
C GLN A 132 13.98 19.90 27.44
N ALA A 133 13.33 19.07 26.64
CA ALA A 133 12.86 17.75 27.08
C ALA A 133 14.03 16.83 27.45
N HIS A 134 15.14 16.90 26.71
CA HIS A 134 16.36 16.16 27.03
C HIS A 134 16.99 16.63 28.35
N GLU A 135 17.15 17.95 28.55
CA GLU A 135 17.69 18.53 29.78
C GLU A 135 16.83 18.21 31.02
N GLN A 136 15.50 18.27 30.90
CA GLN A 136 14.58 18.04 32.01
C GLN A 136 14.44 16.56 32.38
N SER A 137 14.43 15.66 31.40
CA SER A 137 14.28 14.21 31.63
C SER A 137 15.61 13.49 31.87
N GLY A 138 16.74 14.11 31.51
CA GLY A 138 18.05 13.47 31.47
C GLY A 138 18.20 12.41 30.38
N ARG A 139 17.26 12.33 29.43
CA ARG A 139 17.25 11.34 28.35
C ARG A 139 16.89 11.97 27.01
N ARG A 140 17.55 11.50 25.96
CA ARG A 140 17.29 11.93 24.59
C ARG A 140 15.86 11.62 24.15
N CYS A 141 15.38 12.38 23.18
CA CYS A 141 13.99 12.39 22.74
C CYS A 141 13.72 11.37 21.63
N VAL A 142 12.51 10.81 21.64
CA VAL A 142 11.99 9.91 20.62
C VAL A 142 10.98 10.67 19.78
N VAL A 143 11.12 10.62 18.45
CA VAL A 143 10.20 11.28 17.52
C VAL A 143 9.55 10.24 16.62
N LEU A 144 8.22 10.18 16.62
CA LEU A 144 7.43 9.24 15.83
C LEU A 144 6.48 10.02 14.93
N ILE A 145 6.58 9.82 13.62
CA ILE A 145 5.78 10.54 12.63
C ILE A 145 4.99 9.52 11.81
N ASP A 146 3.66 9.58 11.92
CA ASP A 146 2.72 8.75 11.16
C ASP A 146 2.08 9.54 10.01
N GLU A 147 1.85 8.84 8.89
CA GLU A 147 1.33 9.39 7.62
C GLU A 147 2.06 10.67 7.16
N TYR A 148 3.40 10.65 7.23
CA TYR A 148 4.25 11.83 6.96
C TYR A 148 4.03 12.47 5.58
N ASP A 149 3.58 11.68 4.61
CA ASP A 149 3.38 12.04 3.21
C ASP A 149 1.96 12.54 2.90
N LYS A 150 1.01 12.36 3.81
CA LYS A 150 -0.39 12.76 3.63
C LYS A 150 -0.57 14.24 3.26
N PRO A 151 0.14 15.22 3.86
CA PRO A 151 0.00 16.62 3.47
C PRO A 151 0.38 16.90 2.01
N ILE A 152 1.23 16.06 1.41
CA ILE A 152 1.62 16.17 0.01
C ILE A 152 0.64 15.38 -0.87
N LEU A 153 0.30 14.14 -0.50
CA LEU A 153 -0.59 13.28 -1.28
C LEU A 153 -2.01 13.84 -1.46
N ASP A 154 -2.55 14.54 -0.46
CA ASP A 154 -3.91 15.10 -0.56
C ASP A 154 -4.02 16.22 -1.61
N VAL A 155 -2.91 16.94 -1.87
CA VAL A 155 -2.86 18.09 -2.80
C VAL A 155 -2.14 17.77 -4.11
N LEU A 156 -1.51 16.60 -4.20
CA LEU A 156 -0.84 16.11 -5.40
C LEU A 156 -1.80 16.12 -6.59
N ASP A 157 -1.37 16.75 -7.68
CA ASP A 157 -2.09 16.82 -8.94
C ASP A 157 -3.52 17.39 -8.81
N THR A 158 -3.71 18.36 -7.90
CA THR A 158 -5.00 19.05 -7.72
C THR A 158 -5.07 20.40 -8.41
N GLY A 159 -3.93 20.97 -8.82
CA GLY A 159 -3.84 22.33 -9.38
C GLY A 159 -4.19 23.46 -8.39
N ILE A 160 -4.36 23.15 -7.10
CA ILE A 160 -4.67 24.15 -6.07
C ILE A 160 -3.46 25.07 -5.89
N LYS A 161 -3.68 26.38 -6.01
CA LYS A 161 -2.65 27.42 -5.82
C LYS A 161 -2.61 27.90 -4.37
N GLY A 162 -1.42 28.31 -3.91
CA GLY A 162 -1.22 28.96 -2.62
C GLY A 162 -1.60 30.45 -2.63
N GLU A 163 -1.46 31.10 -1.46
CA GLU A 163 -1.67 32.55 -1.25
C GLU A 163 -0.85 33.44 -2.20
N GLN A 164 0.33 32.99 -2.63
CA GLN A 164 1.11 33.61 -3.68
C GLN A 164 0.67 32.97 -5.01
N GLU A 165 0.00 33.73 -5.88
CA GLU A 165 -0.77 33.26 -7.06
C GLU A 165 0.00 32.41 -8.11
N GLU A 166 1.30 32.17 -7.90
CA GLU A 166 2.19 31.39 -8.76
C GLU A 166 2.60 30.01 -8.21
N MET A 167 2.53 29.76 -6.89
CA MET A 167 3.03 28.51 -6.29
C MET A 167 1.89 27.50 -6.05
N LEU A 168 2.09 26.23 -6.42
CA LEU A 168 1.13 25.16 -6.11
C LEU A 168 1.16 24.84 -4.60
N LEU A 169 0.00 24.45 -4.06
CA LEU A 169 -0.12 24.06 -2.65
C LEU A 169 0.75 22.85 -2.30
N GLU A 170 0.95 21.94 -3.26
CA GLU A 170 1.88 20.82 -3.12
C GLU A 170 3.32 21.30 -2.83
N ASP A 171 3.81 22.26 -3.61
CA ASP A 171 5.16 22.80 -3.43
C ASP A 171 5.27 23.55 -2.09
N ARG A 172 4.23 24.29 -1.71
CA ARG A 172 4.20 24.96 -0.40
C ARG A 172 4.27 23.95 0.74
N ASN A 173 3.45 22.90 0.71
CA ASN A 173 3.45 21.86 1.74
C ASN A 173 4.80 21.14 1.80
N ARG A 174 5.43 20.92 0.64
CA ARG A 174 6.77 20.33 0.54
C ARG A 174 7.84 21.21 1.21
N GLU A 175 7.85 22.52 0.96
CA GLU A 175 8.82 23.44 1.58
C GLU A 175 8.57 23.60 3.10
N VAL A 176 7.31 23.65 3.55
CA VAL A 176 6.99 23.67 4.99
C VAL A 176 7.52 22.42 5.69
N LEU A 177 7.26 21.23 5.15
CA LEU A 177 7.75 19.98 5.74
C LEU A 177 9.28 19.89 5.69
N LYS A 178 9.91 20.42 4.63
CA LYS A 178 11.37 20.42 4.48
C LYS A 178 12.03 21.28 5.54
N GLY A 179 11.49 22.49 5.78
CA GLY A 179 11.92 23.33 6.89
C GLY A 179 11.76 22.61 8.23
N PHE A 180 10.58 22.04 8.48
CA PHE A 180 10.28 21.34 9.72
C PHE A 180 11.20 20.15 10.01
N TYR A 181 11.49 19.29 9.03
CA TYR A 181 12.34 18.11 9.26
C TYR A 181 13.85 18.40 9.22
N SER A 182 14.29 19.51 8.64
CA SER A 182 15.71 19.92 8.66
C SER A 182 16.26 20.08 10.08
N VAL A 183 15.39 20.40 11.03
CA VAL A 183 15.64 20.56 12.47
C VAL A 183 16.32 19.35 13.11
N PHE A 184 15.97 18.14 12.68
CA PHE A 184 16.53 16.93 13.26
C PHE A 184 18.05 16.83 13.08
N LYS A 185 18.63 17.50 12.08
CA LYS A 185 20.08 17.59 11.92
C LYS A 185 20.71 18.46 13.01
N ALA A 186 20.05 19.55 13.39
CA ALA A 186 20.52 20.44 14.45
C ALA A 186 20.32 19.81 15.85
N ALA A 187 19.26 19.02 16.02
CA ALA A 187 18.91 18.36 17.27
C ALA A 187 19.49 16.93 17.40
N ASP A 188 20.51 16.55 16.62
CA ASP A 188 21.01 15.17 16.59
C ASP A 188 21.45 14.70 17.99
N ASP A 189 22.16 15.52 18.75
CA ASP A 189 22.60 15.18 20.12
C ASP A 189 21.45 14.94 21.11
N ASP A 190 20.27 15.49 20.82
CA ASP A 190 19.06 15.41 21.63
C ASP A 190 18.13 14.26 21.20
N LEU A 191 18.43 13.56 20.11
CA LEU A 191 17.58 12.50 19.56
C LEU A 191 18.07 11.10 19.99
N GLN A 192 17.14 10.27 20.45
CA GLN A 192 17.33 8.84 20.75
C GLN A 192 16.92 7.96 19.57
N PHE A 193 15.74 8.25 19.01
CA PHE A 193 15.12 7.43 17.97
C PHE A 193 14.14 8.27 17.16
N VAL A 194 14.13 8.09 15.84
CA VAL A 194 13.20 8.74 14.93
C VAL A 194 12.64 7.69 13.97
N LEU A 195 11.32 7.56 13.91
CA LEU A 195 10.64 6.77 12.88
C LEU A 195 9.68 7.65 12.10
N LEU A 196 9.81 7.62 10.78
CA LEU A 196 8.85 8.19 9.85
C LEU A 196 8.17 7.07 9.08
N THR A 197 6.85 7.10 9.02
CA THR A 197 6.10 6.10 8.28
C THR A 197 4.98 6.73 7.45
N GLY A 198 4.67 6.09 6.33
CA GLY A 198 3.71 6.58 5.34
C GLY A 198 3.48 5.56 4.24
N VAL A 199 2.87 6.00 3.15
CA VAL A 199 2.59 5.13 2.00
C VAL A 199 3.72 5.20 0.98
N THR A 200 4.24 6.39 0.70
CA THR A 200 5.15 6.68 -0.40
C THR A 200 6.51 7.15 0.08
N LYS A 201 7.56 6.93 -0.71
CA LYS A 201 8.94 7.38 -0.52
C LYS A 201 9.25 8.69 -1.26
N PHE A 202 8.45 9.08 -2.24
CA PHE A 202 8.68 10.29 -3.03
C PHE A 202 8.78 11.57 -2.18
N SER A 203 7.93 11.69 -1.16
CA SER A 203 8.00 12.77 -0.18
C SER A 203 9.34 12.77 0.58
N GLN A 204 10.05 11.63 0.64
CA GLN A 204 11.36 11.54 1.29
C GLN A 204 12.45 12.32 0.52
N VAL A 205 12.57 12.10 -0.79
CA VAL A 205 13.68 12.61 -1.61
C VAL A 205 13.70 14.13 -1.68
N SER A 206 12.54 14.77 -1.67
CA SER A 206 12.42 16.24 -1.71
C SER A 206 12.50 16.87 -0.31
N VAL A 207 11.79 16.30 0.66
CA VAL A 207 11.57 16.92 1.97
C VAL A 207 12.77 16.72 2.89
N PHE A 208 13.53 15.63 2.76
CA PHE A 208 14.69 15.35 3.62
C PHE A 208 16.05 15.78 3.04
N SER A 209 16.06 16.57 1.97
CA SER A 209 17.31 17.12 1.42
C SER A 209 18.12 17.97 2.42
N GLY A 210 17.49 18.46 3.50
CA GLY A 210 18.13 19.15 4.63
C GLY A 210 18.39 18.29 5.87
N PHE A 211 18.01 17.02 5.87
CA PHE A 211 18.08 16.08 7.01
C PHE A 211 19.10 14.97 6.75
N ASN A 212 19.72 14.40 7.79
CA ASN A 212 20.49 13.16 7.63
C ASN A 212 19.53 12.09 7.09
N GLN A 213 19.84 11.53 5.93
CA GLN A 213 18.93 10.66 5.20
C GLN A 213 18.51 9.47 6.10
N PRO A 214 17.21 9.28 6.37
CA PRO A 214 16.74 8.15 7.17
C PRO A 214 17.20 6.83 6.55
N ALA A 215 17.54 5.85 7.37
CA ALA A 215 17.71 4.48 6.88
C ALA A 215 16.34 3.96 6.40
N ASP A 216 16.18 3.81 5.09
CA ASP A 216 14.99 3.23 4.48
C ASP A 216 15.00 1.71 4.70
N ILE A 217 14.11 1.25 5.58
CA ILE A 217 13.97 -0.17 5.92
C ILE A 217 12.82 -0.84 5.16
N SER A 218 12.22 -0.14 4.19
CA SER A 218 11.02 -0.61 3.49
C SER A 218 11.29 -1.89 2.70
N MET A 219 12.48 -2.02 2.09
CA MET A 219 12.93 -3.24 1.40
C MET A 219 14.07 -3.95 2.13
N ASP A 220 14.24 -3.72 3.43
CA ASP A 220 15.26 -4.43 4.21
C ASP A 220 14.75 -5.82 4.61
N ARG A 221 15.48 -6.86 4.19
CA ARG A 221 15.19 -8.28 4.49
C ARG A 221 14.98 -8.57 5.99
N ARG A 222 15.54 -7.75 6.88
CA ARG A 222 15.40 -7.89 8.35
C ARG A 222 14.02 -7.49 8.85
N TYR A 223 13.34 -6.60 8.13
CA TYR A 223 12.11 -5.94 8.57
C TYR A 223 10.93 -6.14 7.61
N GLU A 224 11.01 -7.07 6.64
CA GLU A 224 9.92 -7.38 5.70
C GLU A 224 8.58 -7.56 6.41
N ALA A 225 8.58 -8.41 7.46
CA ALA A 225 7.41 -8.78 8.24
C ALA A 225 7.16 -7.89 9.46
N LEU A 226 7.80 -6.71 9.56
CA LEU A 226 7.56 -5.75 10.66
C LEU A 226 6.10 -5.27 10.70
N CYS A 227 5.45 -5.25 9.53
CA CYS A 227 4.03 -4.99 9.35
C CYS A 227 3.40 -6.11 8.52
N GLY A 228 2.09 -6.33 8.69
CA GLY A 228 1.37 -7.46 8.10
C GLY A 228 1.49 -8.75 8.90
N ILE A 229 0.92 -9.83 8.36
CA ILE A 229 0.84 -11.15 9.01
C ILE A 229 1.51 -12.16 8.09
N THR A 230 2.47 -12.93 8.60
CA THR A 230 3.12 -14.02 7.83
C THR A 230 2.28 -15.29 7.84
N GLN A 231 2.61 -16.25 6.97
CA GLN A 231 1.98 -17.56 6.97
C GLN A 231 2.05 -18.25 8.35
N GLU A 232 3.23 -18.23 8.98
CA GLU A 232 3.43 -18.86 10.30
C GLU A 232 2.58 -18.20 11.38
N GLU A 233 2.47 -16.86 11.36
CA GLU A 233 1.62 -16.12 12.28
C GLU A 233 0.13 -16.34 12.01
N LEU A 234 -0.27 -16.46 10.75
CA LEU A 234 -1.63 -16.78 10.37
C LEU A 234 -2.06 -18.12 10.99
N GLU A 235 -1.23 -19.15 10.82
CA GLU A 235 -1.46 -20.48 11.36
C GLU A 235 -1.41 -20.52 12.88
N HIS A 236 -0.49 -19.77 13.49
CA HIS A 236 -0.35 -19.73 14.95
C HIS A 236 -1.51 -19.01 15.65
N TYR A 237 -1.82 -17.79 15.22
CA TYR A 237 -2.81 -16.93 15.91
C TYR A 237 -4.25 -17.18 15.44
N PHE A 238 -4.46 -17.70 14.22
CA PHE A 238 -5.80 -17.77 13.62
C PHE A 238 -6.21 -19.19 13.18
N ALA A 239 -5.52 -20.25 13.63
CA ALA A 239 -5.92 -21.64 13.34
C ALA A 239 -7.40 -21.95 13.69
N GLY A 240 -7.89 -21.44 14.82
CA GLY A 240 -9.29 -21.60 15.25
C GLY A 240 -10.28 -20.92 14.29
N PRO A 241 -10.18 -19.60 14.06
CA PRO A 241 -11.00 -18.88 13.09
C PRO A 241 -10.99 -19.48 11.68
N ILE A 242 -9.84 -20.00 11.21
CA ILE A 242 -9.75 -20.69 9.91
C ILE A 242 -10.61 -21.96 9.93
N SER A 243 -10.54 -22.76 11.01
CA SER A 243 -11.38 -23.95 11.16
C SER A 243 -12.87 -23.59 11.19
N ASP A 244 -13.24 -22.56 11.96
CA ASP A 244 -14.63 -22.11 12.07
C ASP A 244 -15.20 -21.67 10.71
N MET A 245 -14.39 -21.03 9.86
CA MET A 245 -14.78 -20.67 8.51
C MET A 245 -14.86 -21.90 7.59
N ALA A 246 -13.92 -22.83 7.70
CA ALA A 246 -13.90 -24.06 6.90
C ALA A 246 -15.15 -24.92 7.18
N ASP A 247 -15.51 -25.09 8.44
CA ASP A 247 -16.69 -25.84 8.88
C ASP A 247 -18.00 -25.23 8.36
N ARG A 248 -18.07 -23.89 8.27
CA ARG A 248 -19.26 -23.19 7.73
C ARG A 248 -19.42 -23.35 6.23
N GLU A 249 -18.32 -23.33 5.49
CA GLU A 249 -18.31 -23.50 4.03
C GLU A 249 -18.34 -24.98 3.62
N GLY A 250 -18.17 -25.90 4.57
CA GLY A 250 -18.17 -27.34 4.31
C GLY A 250 -16.92 -27.84 3.58
N ILE A 251 -15.78 -27.15 3.76
CA ILE A 251 -14.50 -27.46 3.14
C ILE A 251 -13.43 -27.80 4.18
N SER A 252 -12.29 -28.33 3.75
CA SER A 252 -11.16 -28.59 4.64
C SER A 252 -10.48 -27.30 5.09
N LYS A 253 -9.76 -27.38 6.23
CA LYS A 253 -8.96 -26.27 6.75
C LYS A 253 -7.88 -25.83 5.76
N GLU A 254 -7.28 -26.79 5.07
CA GLU A 254 -6.27 -26.58 4.03
C GLU A 254 -6.84 -25.80 2.84
N GLU A 255 -8.05 -26.17 2.39
CA GLU A 255 -8.76 -25.44 1.32
C GLU A 255 -9.10 -24.01 1.74
N MET A 256 -9.64 -23.82 2.95
CA MET A 256 -9.93 -22.47 3.49
C MET A 256 -8.64 -21.63 3.60
N THR A 257 -7.55 -22.22 4.06
CA THR A 257 -6.24 -21.55 4.11
C THR A 257 -5.78 -21.15 2.71
N GLY A 258 -5.95 -22.02 1.71
CA GLY A 258 -5.65 -21.71 0.31
C GLY A 258 -6.53 -20.60 -0.28
N LEU A 259 -7.79 -20.51 0.12
CA LEU A 259 -8.68 -19.40 -0.25
C LEU A 259 -8.24 -18.07 0.37
N LEU A 260 -7.91 -18.07 1.67
CA LEU A 260 -7.37 -16.89 2.36
C LEU A 260 -6.04 -16.46 1.74
N LYS A 261 -5.16 -17.40 1.38
CA LYS A 261 -3.90 -17.14 0.69
C LYS A 261 -4.13 -16.44 -0.64
N ARG A 262 -4.96 -17.02 -1.52
CA ARG A 262 -5.28 -16.43 -2.83
C ARG A 262 -5.93 -15.04 -2.74
N GLN A 263 -6.73 -14.79 -1.69
CA GLN A 263 -7.43 -13.52 -1.55
C GLN A 263 -6.60 -12.43 -0.86
N TYR A 264 -5.79 -12.76 0.15
CA TYR A 264 -5.21 -11.76 1.06
C TYR A 264 -3.68 -11.79 1.21
N ASP A 265 -3.02 -12.86 0.75
CA ASP A 265 -1.55 -12.98 0.74
C ASP A 265 -0.92 -12.30 -0.48
N GLY A 266 0.39 -12.43 -0.62
CA GLY A 266 1.09 -12.26 -1.87
C GLY A 266 1.88 -10.97 -1.93
N TYR A 267 1.98 -10.24 -0.82
CA TYR A 267 2.89 -9.10 -0.68
C TYR A 267 4.29 -9.58 -0.28
N HIS A 268 5.28 -9.08 -1.01
CA HIS A 268 6.70 -9.32 -0.80
C HIS A 268 7.41 -7.98 -0.87
N PHE A 269 8.27 -7.70 0.12
CA PHE A 269 8.89 -6.39 0.27
C PHE A 269 10.40 -6.40 0.01
N SER A 270 11.04 -7.56 -0.09
CA SER A 270 12.46 -7.67 -0.38
C SER A 270 12.79 -8.95 -1.17
N GLU A 271 14.05 -9.09 -1.55
CA GLU A 271 14.62 -10.27 -2.19
C GLU A 271 14.51 -11.56 -1.37
N LYS A 272 14.14 -11.48 -0.08
CA LYS A 272 13.89 -12.66 0.76
C LYS A 272 12.52 -13.29 0.47
N MET A 273 11.58 -12.54 -0.11
CA MET A 273 10.28 -13.06 -0.55
C MET A 273 9.47 -13.73 0.58
N THR A 274 9.48 -13.13 1.79
CA THR A 274 8.61 -13.60 2.87
C THR A 274 7.14 -13.33 2.53
N ASP A 275 6.28 -14.36 2.52
CA ASP A 275 4.83 -14.20 2.31
C ASP A 275 4.20 -13.35 3.41
N VAL A 276 3.61 -12.20 3.04
CA VAL A 276 2.92 -11.29 3.95
C VAL A 276 1.49 -11.03 3.48
N TYR A 277 0.56 -11.24 4.40
CA TYR A 277 -0.85 -10.99 4.26
C TYR A 277 -1.25 -9.59 4.70
N ASN A 278 -2.27 -9.04 4.04
CA ASN A 278 -2.92 -7.81 4.48
C ASN A 278 -3.70 -8.03 5.80
N PRO A 279 -3.30 -7.39 6.91
CA PRO A 279 -3.92 -7.64 8.21
C PRO A 279 -5.34 -7.12 8.27
N PHE A 280 -5.65 -6.01 7.59
CA PHE A 280 -7.00 -5.45 7.62
C PHE A 280 -8.00 -6.38 6.93
N SER A 281 -7.68 -6.90 5.75
CA SER A 281 -8.57 -7.82 5.05
C SER A 281 -8.76 -9.14 5.80
N LEU A 282 -7.68 -9.73 6.32
CA LEU A 282 -7.75 -10.96 7.12
C LEU A 282 -8.63 -10.79 8.36
N LEU A 283 -8.39 -9.74 9.16
CA LEU A 283 -9.15 -9.52 10.39
C LEU A 283 -10.64 -9.30 10.10
N ASN A 284 -10.98 -8.58 9.02
CA ASN A 284 -12.38 -8.42 8.61
C ASN A 284 -13.01 -9.73 8.11
N ALA A 285 -12.25 -10.56 7.39
CA ALA A 285 -12.72 -11.86 6.94
C ALA A 285 -13.05 -12.76 8.13
N PHE A 286 -12.19 -12.80 9.15
CA PHE A 286 -12.45 -13.56 10.37
C PHE A 286 -13.57 -12.99 11.23
N ALA A 287 -13.72 -11.67 11.27
CA ALA A 287 -14.81 -11.03 12.02
C ALA A 287 -16.19 -11.26 11.38
N SER A 288 -16.27 -11.21 10.05
CA SER A 288 -17.51 -11.46 9.32
C SER A 288 -17.77 -12.96 9.08
N GLY A 289 -16.73 -13.78 9.13
CA GLY A 289 -16.75 -15.18 8.71
C GLY A 289 -16.90 -15.36 7.21
N SER A 290 -16.47 -14.39 6.39
CA SER A 290 -16.61 -14.45 4.93
C SER A 290 -15.45 -13.77 4.19
N ILE A 291 -15.02 -14.38 3.09
CA ILE A 291 -13.98 -13.85 2.20
C ILE A 291 -14.61 -12.80 1.26
N ARG A 292 -14.16 -11.55 1.36
CA ARG A 292 -14.61 -10.40 0.57
C ARG A 292 -13.49 -9.39 0.31
N ASP A 293 -13.77 -8.40 -0.52
CA ASP A 293 -12.86 -7.30 -0.86
C ASP A 293 -12.92 -6.17 0.20
N TYR A 294 -12.28 -6.36 1.34
CA TYR A 294 -12.30 -5.40 2.46
C TYR A 294 -11.37 -4.20 2.27
N TRP A 295 -10.11 -4.41 1.93
CA TRP A 295 -9.11 -3.37 1.71
C TRP A 295 -9.50 -2.45 0.56
N PHE A 296 -9.92 -3.00 -0.58
CA PHE A 296 -10.25 -2.16 -1.74
C PHE A 296 -11.49 -1.28 -1.49
N ARG A 297 -12.57 -1.84 -0.91
CA ARG A 297 -13.80 -1.08 -0.57
C ARG A 297 -13.57 0.04 0.43
N SER A 298 -12.50 -0.06 1.20
CA SER A 298 -12.22 0.84 2.29
C SER A 298 -11.55 2.15 1.89
N GLY A 299 -11.39 2.36 0.58
CA GLY A 299 -11.10 3.65 -0.04
C GLY A 299 -9.81 3.62 -0.86
N THR A 300 -9.94 3.44 -2.17
CA THR A 300 -8.89 3.78 -3.15
C THR A 300 -8.51 5.24 -2.96
N PRO A 301 -7.21 5.57 -2.82
CA PRO A 301 -6.81 6.96 -2.67
C PRO A 301 -7.23 7.77 -3.91
N SER A 302 -7.91 8.90 -3.69
CA SER A 302 -8.37 9.77 -4.79
C SER A 302 -7.22 10.26 -5.68
N TYR A 303 -6.02 10.44 -5.12
CA TYR A 303 -4.83 10.80 -5.89
C TYR A 303 -4.43 9.74 -6.91
N LEU A 304 -4.61 8.45 -6.61
CA LEU A 304 -4.25 7.37 -7.55
C LEU A 304 -5.22 7.35 -8.72
N ILE A 305 -6.50 7.57 -8.46
CA ILE A 305 -7.53 7.69 -9.50
C ILE A 305 -7.19 8.86 -10.43
N ARG A 306 -6.81 10.03 -9.87
CA ARG A 306 -6.39 11.18 -10.66
C ARG A 306 -5.18 10.87 -11.54
N LEU A 307 -4.15 10.25 -10.95
CA LEU A 307 -2.92 9.91 -11.65
C LEU A 307 -3.19 8.94 -12.81
N LEU A 308 -3.96 7.88 -12.58
CA LEU A 308 -4.34 6.91 -13.62
C LEU A 308 -5.18 7.52 -14.73
N ALA A 309 -6.06 8.49 -14.42
CA ALA A 309 -6.86 9.19 -15.44
C ALA A 309 -6.02 10.05 -16.39
N HIS A 310 -4.79 10.39 -15.99
CA HIS A 310 -3.88 11.24 -16.77
C HIS A 310 -2.69 10.47 -17.35
N THR A 311 -2.54 9.17 -17.06
CA THR A 311 -1.39 8.37 -17.53
C THR A 311 -1.65 7.81 -18.94
N ASP A 312 -0.65 7.91 -19.83
CA ASP A 312 -0.66 7.29 -21.17
C ASP A 312 -0.19 5.82 -21.22
N GLU A 313 0.33 5.28 -20.09
CA GLU A 313 0.80 3.90 -19.97
C GLU A 313 -0.36 2.94 -19.68
N ASN A 314 -0.38 1.82 -20.41
CA ASN A 314 -1.40 0.80 -20.23
C ASN A 314 -0.99 -0.17 -19.10
N LEU A 315 -1.98 -0.78 -18.43
CA LEU A 315 -1.74 -1.70 -17.32
C LEU A 315 -0.94 -2.97 -17.70
N ASP A 316 -1.09 -3.48 -18.92
CA ASP A 316 -0.29 -4.59 -19.47
C ASP A 316 1.18 -4.22 -19.64
N GLU A 317 1.48 -2.93 -19.74
CA GLU A 317 2.86 -2.45 -19.85
C GLU A 317 3.58 -2.41 -18.49
N LEU A 318 2.81 -2.45 -17.38
CA LEU A 318 3.27 -2.26 -16.00
C LEU A 318 3.35 -3.54 -15.16
N THR A 319 2.71 -4.63 -15.60
CA THR A 319 2.64 -5.89 -14.84
C THR A 319 3.34 -7.03 -15.57
N GLY A 320 3.78 -8.05 -14.83
CA GLY A 320 4.44 -9.23 -15.40
C GLY A 320 5.84 -8.96 -15.95
N LYS A 321 6.46 -7.82 -15.60
CA LYS A 321 7.79 -7.40 -16.08
C LYS A 321 8.80 -7.24 -14.95
N TYR A 322 10.06 -7.39 -15.32
CA TYR A 322 11.19 -7.17 -14.42
C TYR A 322 11.65 -5.72 -14.50
N TYR A 323 11.75 -5.06 -13.35
CA TYR A 323 12.17 -3.68 -13.20
C TYR A 323 13.43 -3.57 -12.34
N ASP A 324 14.23 -2.54 -12.58
CA ASP A 324 15.27 -2.12 -11.65
C ASP A 324 14.61 -1.45 -10.42
N PRO A 325 15.13 -1.68 -9.19
CA PRO A 325 14.68 -1.02 -7.96
C PRO A 325 14.46 0.49 -8.10
N GLN A 326 15.33 1.19 -8.85
CA GLN A 326 15.23 2.64 -9.00
C GLN A 326 13.95 3.08 -9.70
N GLU A 327 13.36 2.23 -10.56
CA GLU A 327 12.16 2.54 -11.35
C GLU A 327 10.88 2.56 -10.52
N PHE A 328 10.84 1.87 -9.37
CA PHE A 328 9.63 1.76 -8.54
C PHE A 328 9.84 2.19 -7.07
N ILE A 329 11.08 2.37 -6.62
CA ILE A 329 11.41 2.86 -5.27
C ILE A 329 11.77 4.35 -5.30
N ASP A 330 12.74 4.72 -6.13
CA ASP A 330 13.44 6.01 -6.02
C ASP A 330 12.94 7.06 -7.02
N TYR A 331 12.31 6.63 -8.12
CA TYR A 331 11.88 7.54 -9.18
C TYR A 331 10.75 8.47 -8.70
N LYS A 332 10.86 9.76 -9.05
CA LYS A 332 9.78 10.74 -8.82
C LYS A 332 8.60 10.36 -9.70
N ALA A 333 7.54 9.83 -9.10
CA ALA A 333 6.32 9.60 -9.84
C ALA A 333 5.78 10.94 -10.37
N ASN A 334 5.52 10.96 -11.66
CA ASN A 334 4.75 11.98 -12.32
C ASN A 334 3.67 11.26 -13.15
N VAL A 335 2.81 12.04 -13.79
CA VAL A 335 1.74 11.55 -14.65
C VAL A 335 2.27 10.60 -15.74
N GLU A 336 3.52 10.78 -16.18
CA GLU A 336 4.15 9.97 -17.24
C GLU A 336 4.69 8.63 -16.73
N LYS A 337 4.94 8.46 -15.43
CA LYS A 337 5.56 7.26 -14.83
C LYS A 337 4.89 6.91 -13.49
N PRO A 338 3.77 6.18 -13.53
CA PRO A 338 2.94 5.89 -12.36
C PRO A 338 3.46 4.72 -11.51
N LEU A 339 4.40 3.91 -12.04
CA LEU A 339 4.86 2.66 -11.44
C LEU A 339 5.26 2.79 -9.95
N PRO A 340 6.08 3.77 -9.51
CA PRO A 340 6.41 3.92 -8.10
C PRO A 340 5.18 4.10 -7.21
N MET A 341 4.18 4.85 -7.67
CA MET A 341 2.96 5.09 -6.88
C MET A 341 2.11 3.84 -6.77
N ILE A 342 1.95 3.10 -7.88
CA ILE A 342 1.15 1.87 -7.92
C ILE A 342 1.77 0.81 -7.00
N TYR A 343 3.10 0.63 -7.04
CA TYR A 343 3.81 -0.28 -6.14
C TYR A 343 3.72 0.16 -4.67
N GLN A 344 4.11 1.41 -4.36
CA GLN A 344 4.20 1.88 -2.97
C GLN A 344 2.82 1.97 -2.29
N SER A 345 1.75 2.20 -3.05
CA SER A 345 0.38 2.16 -2.53
C SER A 345 -0.19 0.74 -2.36
N GLY A 346 0.52 -0.29 -2.83
CA GLY A 346 0.22 -1.70 -2.61
C GLY A 346 -0.66 -2.35 -3.67
N TYR A 347 -0.75 -1.77 -4.88
CA TYR A 347 -1.47 -2.40 -6.00
C TYR A 347 -0.59 -3.37 -6.78
N LEU A 348 0.73 -3.16 -6.76
CA LEU A 348 1.73 -4.10 -7.23
C LEU A 348 2.66 -4.50 -6.10
N THR A 349 3.28 -5.65 -6.25
CA THR A 349 4.24 -6.23 -5.32
C THR A 349 5.30 -7.01 -6.09
N ILE A 350 6.39 -7.34 -5.42
CA ILE A 350 7.41 -8.24 -5.95
C ILE A 350 6.84 -9.65 -6.07
N LYS A 351 7.08 -10.32 -7.20
CA LYS A 351 6.73 -11.74 -7.45
C LYS A 351 7.94 -12.64 -7.68
N ASP A 352 9.06 -12.07 -8.08
CA ASP A 352 10.31 -12.79 -8.29
C ASP A 352 11.49 -11.81 -8.24
N TYR A 353 12.68 -12.33 -7.97
CA TYR A 353 13.93 -11.58 -7.96
C TYR A 353 14.98 -12.30 -8.80
N LYS A 354 15.64 -11.58 -9.71
CA LYS A 354 16.76 -12.09 -10.52
C LYS A 354 18.10 -11.58 -9.98
N PRO A 355 18.85 -12.36 -9.16
CA PRO A 355 20.05 -11.88 -8.46
C PRO A 355 21.14 -11.37 -9.39
N ARG A 356 21.30 -11.99 -10.57
CA ARG A 356 22.33 -11.60 -11.54
C ARG A 356 22.10 -10.21 -12.14
N ARG A 357 20.84 -9.80 -12.29
CA ARG A 357 20.48 -8.50 -12.89
C ARG A 357 20.06 -7.47 -11.85
N GLY A 358 19.81 -7.89 -10.60
CA GLY A 358 19.28 -7.01 -9.57
C GLY A 358 17.83 -6.58 -9.79
N THR A 359 17.11 -7.22 -10.72
CA THR A 359 15.77 -6.82 -11.14
C THR A 359 14.66 -7.63 -10.46
N PHE A 360 13.51 -7.00 -10.24
CA PHE A 360 12.34 -7.58 -9.56
C PHE A 360 11.15 -7.67 -10.51
N LEU A 361 10.48 -8.82 -10.53
CA LEU A 361 9.21 -8.99 -11.23
C LEU A 361 8.10 -8.32 -10.42
N LEU A 362 7.31 -7.44 -11.04
CA LEU A 362 6.17 -6.81 -10.39
C LEU A 362 4.84 -7.32 -10.97
N ASP A 363 3.91 -7.68 -10.09
CA ASP A 363 2.53 -8.05 -10.45
C ASP A 363 1.58 -7.79 -9.26
N PHE A 364 0.30 -8.08 -9.41
CA PHE A 364 -0.70 -7.96 -8.36
C PHE A 364 -0.43 -8.90 -7.18
N PRO A 365 -0.62 -8.46 -5.93
CA PRO A 365 -0.41 -9.31 -4.77
C PRO A 365 -1.39 -10.48 -4.72
N ASN A 366 -2.68 -10.21 -4.87
CA ASN A 366 -3.77 -11.17 -4.71
C ASN A 366 -5.00 -10.81 -5.52
N ASN A 367 -5.99 -11.70 -5.46
CA ASN A 367 -7.28 -11.56 -6.14
C ASN A 367 -8.08 -10.33 -5.67
N GLU A 368 -8.02 -9.94 -4.39
CA GLU A 368 -8.70 -8.75 -3.91
C GLU A 368 -8.21 -7.48 -4.64
N VAL A 369 -6.90 -7.28 -4.64
CA VAL A 369 -6.28 -6.10 -5.25
C VAL A 369 -6.41 -6.13 -6.77
N LYS A 370 -6.15 -7.28 -7.39
CA LYS A 370 -6.31 -7.47 -8.84
C LYS A 370 -7.72 -7.15 -9.30
N LYS A 371 -8.74 -7.73 -8.64
CA LYS A 371 -10.15 -7.47 -8.95
C LYS A 371 -10.48 -5.99 -8.80
N GLY A 372 -10.14 -5.40 -7.66
CA GLY A 372 -10.44 -3.99 -7.39
C GLY A 372 -9.78 -3.05 -8.39
N PHE A 373 -8.48 -3.20 -8.59
CA PHE A 373 -7.69 -2.31 -9.45
C PHE A 373 -8.05 -2.43 -10.92
N VAL A 374 -8.14 -3.66 -11.44
CA VAL A 374 -8.51 -3.88 -12.84
C VAL A 374 -9.94 -3.39 -13.08
N SER A 375 -10.87 -3.60 -12.13
CA SER A 375 -12.23 -3.08 -12.26
C SER A 375 -12.28 -1.56 -12.29
N LEU A 376 -11.44 -0.88 -11.50
CA LEU A 376 -11.34 0.58 -11.49
C LEU A 376 -10.81 1.10 -12.84
N VAL A 377 -9.71 0.54 -13.33
CA VAL A 377 -9.10 0.92 -14.61
C VAL A 377 -10.07 0.64 -15.76
N ALA A 378 -10.70 -0.53 -15.78
CA ALA A 378 -11.70 -0.90 -16.76
C ALA A 378 -12.89 0.06 -16.74
N SER A 379 -13.43 0.38 -15.57
CA SER A 379 -14.58 1.28 -15.45
C SER A 379 -14.28 2.68 -15.98
N ASP A 380 -13.03 3.14 -15.92
CA ASP A 380 -12.65 4.43 -16.50
C ASP A 380 -12.40 4.32 -18.02
N TYR A 381 -11.70 3.27 -18.44
CA TYR A 381 -11.39 2.99 -19.84
C TYR A 381 -12.65 2.79 -20.72
N PHE A 382 -13.72 2.21 -20.16
CA PHE A 382 -14.98 1.92 -20.88
C PHE A 382 -16.07 3.00 -20.74
N LYS A 383 -15.80 4.16 -20.12
CA LYS A 383 -16.77 5.28 -20.08
C LYS A 383 -16.92 5.94 -21.45
N PRO A 384 -18.16 6.31 -21.86
CA PRO A 384 -19.40 6.42 -21.10
C PRO A 384 -20.35 5.20 -21.24
N GLN A 385 -19.92 4.08 -21.83
CA GLN A 385 -20.85 3.13 -22.47
C GLN A 385 -21.39 1.99 -21.60
N ARG A 386 -20.84 1.71 -20.39
CA ARG A 386 -21.33 0.59 -19.57
C ARG A 386 -21.41 0.92 -18.08
N GLU A 387 -22.64 1.07 -17.57
CA GLU A 387 -22.89 1.20 -16.12
C GLU A 387 -22.62 -0.11 -15.35
N ASN A 388 -22.50 -1.28 -16.01
CA ASN A 388 -22.39 -2.60 -15.34
C ASN A 388 -21.39 -3.57 -15.99
N ILE A 389 -20.12 -3.17 -16.17
CA ILE A 389 -19.10 -4.10 -16.70
C ILE A 389 -18.92 -5.36 -15.85
N ASN A 390 -19.08 -5.23 -14.53
CA ASN A 390 -18.98 -6.36 -13.61
C ASN A 390 -20.03 -7.44 -13.88
N SER A 391 -21.26 -7.05 -14.24
CA SER A 391 -22.32 -8.02 -14.58
C SER A 391 -21.94 -8.81 -15.83
N TRP A 392 -21.47 -8.11 -16.86
CA TRP A 392 -21.05 -8.74 -18.11
C TRP A 392 -19.88 -9.72 -17.91
N ILE A 393 -18.93 -9.40 -17.01
CA ILE A 393 -17.84 -10.32 -16.66
C ILE A 393 -18.36 -11.56 -15.93
N GLN A 394 -19.36 -11.44 -15.04
CA GLN A 394 -19.97 -12.61 -14.41
C GLN A 394 -20.67 -13.50 -15.44
N ASP A 395 -21.46 -12.91 -16.35
CA ASP A 395 -22.12 -13.66 -17.42
C ASP A 395 -21.11 -14.40 -18.32
N LEU A 396 -19.94 -13.81 -18.54
CA LEU A 396 -18.82 -14.39 -19.29
C LEU A 396 -18.20 -15.57 -18.54
N ILE A 397 -17.99 -15.45 -17.23
CA ILE A 397 -17.45 -16.52 -16.39
C ILE A 397 -18.44 -17.70 -16.33
N ASP A 398 -19.72 -17.43 -16.09
CA ASP A 398 -20.76 -18.47 -16.06
C ASP A 398 -20.77 -19.26 -17.39
N ALA A 399 -20.66 -18.55 -18.52
CA ALA A 399 -20.61 -19.19 -19.83
C ALA A 399 -19.33 -20.03 -20.06
N LEU A 400 -18.18 -19.62 -19.50
CA LEU A 400 -16.93 -20.40 -19.51
C LEU A 400 -17.01 -21.64 -18.61
N GLU A 401 -17.67 -21.53 -17.45
CA GLU A 401 -17.83 -22.66 -16.53
C GLU A 401 -18.86 -23.68 -17.06
N GLU A 402 -19.93 -23.21 -17.71
CA GLU A 402 -21.00 -24.05 -18.25
C GLU A 402 -20.64 -24.71 -19.59
N GLY A 403 -19.56 -24.28 -20.27
CA GLY A 403 -19.25 -24.79 -21.62
C GLY A 403 -20.04 -24.11 -22.74
N ASP A 404 -20.79 -23.03 -22.47
CA ASP A 404 -21.74 -22.42 -23.42
C ASP A 404 -21.03 -21.47 -24.41
N THR A 405 -20.47 -22.04 -25.47
CA THR A 405 -19.78 -21.28 -26.52
C THR A 405 -20.68 -20.31 -27.28
N ASP A 406 -21.98 -20.59 -27.38
CA ASP A 406 -22.93 -19.70 -28.07
C ASP A 406 -23.19 -18.43 -27.25
N LYS A 407 -23.31 -18.57 -25.93
CA LYS A 407 -23.41 -17.43 -25.00
C LYS A 407 -22.11 -16.63 -24.98
N LEU A 408 -20.94 -17.29 -24.96
CA LEU A 408 -19.63 -16.62 -25.08
C LEU A 408 -19.54 -15.77 -26.35
N HIS A 409 -19.91 -16.35 -27.50
CA HIS A 409 -19.90 -15.64 -28.78
C HIS A 409 -20.81 -14.40 -28.76
N LYS A 410 -22.03 -14.52 -28.23
CA LYS A 410 -22.97 -13.39 -28.09
C LYS A 410 -22.43 -12.29 -27.17
N LEU A 411 -21.81 -12.67 -26.04
CA LEU A 411 -21.25 -11.72 -25.08
C LEU A 411 -20.12 -10.90 -25.70
N PHE A 412 -19.17 -11.53 -26.38
CA PHE A 412 -18.08 -10.83 -27.08
C PHE A 412 -18.59 -10.02 -28.28
N THR A 413 -19.56 -10.53 -29.04
CA THR A 413 -20.16 -9.79 -30.17
C THR A 413 -20.84 -8.52 -29.68
N SER A 414 -21.64 -8.61 -28.61
CA SER A 414 -22.26 -7.44 -27.98
C SER A 414 -21.21 -6.46 -27.45
N PHE A 415 -20.15 -6.96 -26.83
CA PHE A 415 -19.04 -6.14 -26.34
C PHE A 415 -18.36 -5.35 -27.46
N LEU A 416 -17.99 -6.01 -28.56
CA LEU A 416 -17.29 -5.38 -29.69
C LEU A 416 -18.21 -4.46 -30.51
N ALA A 417 -19.51 -4.73 -30.56
CA ALA A 417 -20.51 -3.90 -31.25
C ALA A 417 -20.70 -2.54 -30.56
N ASP A 418 -20.54 -2.48 -29.24
CA ASP A 418 -20.69 -1.26 -28.46
C ASP A 418 -19.46 -0.31 -28.53
N ILE A 419 -18.34 -0.77 -29.12
CA ILE A 419 -17.12 0.05 -29.25
C ILE A 419 -17.34 1.17 -30.27
N PRO A 420 -17.22 2.47 -29.89
CA PRO A 420 -17.52 3.60 -30.75
C PRO A 420 -16.72 3.63 -32.05
N TYR A 421 -17.38 4.09 -33.12
CA TYR A 421 -16.77 4.31 -34.42
C TYR A 421 -15.60 5.32 -34.41
N THR A 422 -15.56 6.23 -33.43
CA THR A 422 -14.43 7.18 -33.23
C THR A 422 -13.16 6.50 -32.73
N MET A 423 -13.26 5.43 -31.93
CA MET A 423 -12.11 4.61 -31.55
C MET A 423 -11.64 3.69 -32.68
N ARG A 424 -12.52 3.39 -33.65
CA ARG A 424 -12.14 2.81 -34.93
C ARG A 424 -11.42 3.81 -35.86
N ARG A 425 -11.33 5.12 -35.53
CA ARG A 425 -10.62 6.15 -36.32
C ARG A 425 -9.45 6.75 -35.54
N LYS A 426 -8.53 5.90 -35.07
CA LYS A 426 -7.15 6.34 -34.86
C LYS A 426 -6.40 6.21 -36.20
N GLN A 427 -5.57 7.20 -36.54
CA GLN A 427 -4.99 7.35 -37.88
C GLN A 427 -3.92 6.29 -38.21
N ASP A 428 -3.40 5.58 -37.20
CA ASP A 428 -2.39 4.52 -37.32
C ASP A 428 -2.96 3.14 -36.94
N GLU A 429 -2.71 2.11 -37.76
CA GLU A 429 -3.05 0.69 -37.48
C GLU A 429 -2.53 0.23 -36.12
N ARG A 430 -1.32 0.68 -35.75
CA ARG A 430 -0.66 0.34 -34.49
C ARG A 430 -1.44 0.79 -33.26
N GLU A 431 -2.14 1.92 -33.33
CA GLU A 431 -2.96 2.39 -32.20
C GLU A 431 -4.27 1.59 -32.07
N ARG A 432 -4.83 1.12 -33.18
CA ARG A 432 -6.03 0.25 -33.19
C ARG A 432 -5.72 -1.11 -32.58
N GLU A 433 -4.60 -1.70 -32.99
CA GLU A 433 -4.12 -2.98 -32.45
C GLU A 433 -3.84 -2.88 -30.94
N ARG A 434 -3.12 -1.82 -30.51
CA ARG A 434 -2.85 -1.58 -29.09
C ARG A 434 -4.14 -1.43 -28.28
N TYR A 435 -5.14 -0.71 -28.79
CA TYR A 435 -6.44 -0.57 -28.11
C TYR A 435 -7.18 -1.91 -27.99
N PHE A 436 -7.17 -2.71 -29.06
CA PHE A 436 -7.80 -4.02 -29.10
C PHE A 436 -7.15 -4.99 -28.11
N HIS A 437 -5.82 -5.12 -28.15
CA HIS A 437 -5.06 -5.95 -27.22
C HIS A 437 -5.29 -5.53 -25.76
N TYR A 438 -5.23 -4.22 -25.48
CA TYR A 438 -5.44 -3.73 -24.12
C TYR A 438 -6.86 -3.99 -23.60
N THR A 439 -7.86 -3.92 -24.48
CA THR A 439 -9.25 -4.23 -24.14
C THR A 439 -9.42 -5.69 -23.71
N PHE A 440 -8.87 -6.63 -24.48
CA PHE A 440 -8.91 -8.05 -24.12
C PHE A 440 -8.06 -8.35 -22.89
N TYR A 441 -6.89 -7.73 -22.76
CA TYR A 441 -6.07 -7.83 -21.57
C TYR A 441 -6.87 -7.46 -20.30
N LEU A 442 -7.60 -6.34 -20.31
CA LEU A 442 -8.43 -5.94 -19.16
C LEU A 442 -9.55 -6.97 -18.88
N ILE A 443 -10.24 -7.45 -19.92
CA ILE A 443 -11.31 -8.47 -19.77
C ILE A 443 -10.74 -9.75 -19.16
N PHE A 444 -9.69 -10.32 -19.75
CA PHE A 444 -9.12 -11.57 -19.29
C PHE A 444 -8.42 -11.43 -17.94
N ARG A 445 -7.88 -10.25 -17.61
CA ARG A 445 -7.42 -9.98 -16.25
C ARG A 445 -8.55 -9.98 -15.23
N LEU A 446 -9.75 -9.50 -15.57
CA LEU A 446 -10.92 -9.65 -14.70
C LEU A 446 -11.39 -11.11 -14.58
N VAL A 447 -11.40 -11.86 -15.69
CA VAL A 447 -11.79 -13.28 -15.72
C VAL A 447 -10.82 -14.15 -14.90
N SER A 448 -9.52 -13.85 -15.00
CA SER A 448 -8.44 -14.56 -14.28
C SER A 448 -8.42 -14.35 -12.76
N VAL A 449 -9.36 -13.58 -12.21
CA VAL A 449 -9.62 -13.56 -10.76
C VAL A 449 -10.37 -14.82 -10.33
N TYR A 450 -11.18 -15.38 -11.24
CA TYR A 450 -12.10 -16.49 -10.98
C TYR A 450 -11.64 -17.80 -11.61
N THR A 451 -10.79 -17.74 -12.64
CA THR A 451 -10.31 -18.89 -13.42
C THR A 451 -8.79 -18.97 -13.44
N VAL A 452 -8.24 -20.14 -13.78
CA VAL A 452 -6.80 -20.28 -14.01
C VAL A 452 -6.50 -19.67 -15.37
N TYR A 453 -5.69 -18.61 -15.36
CA TYR A 453 -5.31 -17.88 -16.54
C TYR A 453 -3.82 -17.98 -16.76
N THR A 454 -3.44 -18.48 -17.93
CA THR A 454 -2.03 -18.58 -18.32
C THR A 454 -1.84 -17.84 -19.64
N GLU A 455 -1.26 -16.64 -19.58
CA GLU A 455 -0.58 -16.07 -20.75
C GLU A 455 0.66 -16.93 -21.00
N LYS A 456 0.66 -17.69 -22.09
CA LYS A 456 1.79 -18.54 -22.48
C LYS A 456 2.38 -18.03 -23.77
N GLU A 457 3.49 -17.30 -23.68
CA GLU A 457 4.40 -17.17 -24.80
C GLU A 457 5.15 -18.51 -24.97
N GLN A 458 4.81 -19.29 -26.00
CA GLN A 458 5.57 -20.47 -26.41
C GLN A 458 6.27 -20.25 -27.75
N SER A 459 7.46 -20.82 -27.88
CA SER A 459 8.43 -20.57 -28.96
C SER A 459 8.05 -21.13 -30.35
N GLU A 460 6.93 -21.86 -30.50
CA GLU A 460 6.53 -22.51 -31.76
C GLU A 460 5.11 -22.15 -32.25
N GLY A 461 4.45 -21.18 -31.62
CA GLY A 461 3.13 -20.68 -32.02
C GLY A 461 2.53 -19.79 -30.93
N ARG A 462 1.92 -18.67 -31.32
CA ARG A 462 1.37 -17.69 -30.39
C ARG A 462 -0.10 -18.00 -30.14
N VAL A 463 -0.41 -18.64 -29.01
CA VAL A 463 -1.78 -18.60 -28.48
C VAL A 463 -1.89 -17.32 -27.68
N ASP A 464 -2.83 -16.45 -28.05
CA ASP A 464 -2.92 -15.13 -27.42
C ASP A 464 -3.48 -15.20 -25.99
N CYS A 465 -4.35 -16.17 -25.71
CA CYS A 465 -4.94 -16.34 -24.38
C CYS A 465 -5.43 -17.78 -24.15
N ILE A 466 -5.11 -18.33 -22.97
CA ILE A 466 -5.66 -19.61 -22.49
C ILE A 466 -6.42 -19.35 -21.18
N VAL A 467 -7.67 -19.79 -21.16
CA VAL A 467 -8.52 -19.78 -19.96
C VAL A 467 -8.86 -21.20 -19.59
N GLU A 468 -8.49 -21.60 -18.38
CA GLU A 468 -8.78 -22.92 -17.82
C GLU A 468 -9.82 -22.79 -16.70
N THR A 469 -10.94 -23.49 -16.88
CA THR A 469 -11.93 -23.73 -15.83
C THR A 469 -11.73 -25.16 -15.28
N PRO A 470 -12.41 -25.57 -14.20
CA PRO A 470 -12.29 -26.93 -13.68
C PRO A 470 -12.57 -28.03 -14.72
N ASP A 471 -13.49 -27.75 -15.66
CA ASP A 471 -13.99 -28.74 -16.62
C ASP A 471 -13.57 -28.48 -18.08
N TYR A 472 -13.15 -27.25 -18.42
CA TYR A 472 -12.89 -26.85 -19.81
C TYR A 472 -11.59 -26.04 -19.97
N VAL A 473 -10.97 -26.19 -21.14
CA VAL A 473 -9.82 -25.37 -21.57
C VAL A 473 -10.21 -24.62 -22.83
N TYR A 474 -10.17 -23.29 -22.76
CA TYR A 474 -10.45 -22.40 -23.87
C TYR A 474 -9.16 -21.80 -24.41
N ILE A 475 -9.03 -21.81 -25.72
CA ILE A 475 -7.90 -21.23 -26.46
C ILE A 475 -8.46 -20.09 -27.30
N PHE A 476 -7.97 -18.89 -27.06
CA PHE A 476 -8.36 -17.68 -27.78
C PHE A 476 -7.21 -17.23 -28.69
N GLU A 477 -7.58 -16.89 -29.92
CA GLU A 477 -6.70 -16.29 -30.92
C GLU A 477 -7.36 -14.99 -31.40
N PHE A 478 -6.60 -13.90 -31.39
CA PHE A 478 -7.07 -12.56 -31.70
C PHE A 478 -6.53 -12.14 -33.06
N LYS A 479 -7.43 -12.01 -34.04
CA LYS A 479 -7.07 -11.52 -35.38
C LYS A 479 -7.67 -10.14 -35.63
N LEU A 480 -6.81 -9.19 -35.99
CA LEU A 480 -7.22 -7.89 -36.52
C LEU A 480 -7.20 -7.99 -38.05
N ASP A 481 -8.34 -7.72 -38.70
CA ASP A 481 -8.47 -7.67 -40.17
C ASP A 481 -8.18 -8.99 -40.93
N GLY A 482 -8.28 -10.16 -40.28
CA GLY A 482 -8.17 -11.50 -40.89
C GLY A 482 -9.22 -12.50 -40.36
N SER A 483 -9.50 -13.56 -41.12
CA SER A 483 -10.44 -14.62 -40.68
C SER A 483 -9.77 -15.66 -39.77
N ALA A 484 -10.55 -16.43 -39.00
CA ALA A 484 -10.01 -17.51 -38.18
C ALA A 484 -9.19 -18.53 -38.99
N ASP A 485 -9.52 -18.73 -40.27
CA ASP A 485 -8.88 -19.66 -41.20
C ASP A 485 -7.62 -19.10 -41.91
N GLU A 486 -7.33 -17.80 -41.77
CA GLU A 486 -6.16 -17.10 -42.34
C GLU A 486 -5.10 -16.81 -41.28
#